data_AF-A0A6B3HKT9-F1
#
_entry.id   AF-A0A6B3HKT9-F1
#
_cell.length_a   1.000
_cell.length_b   1.000
_cell.length_c   1.000
_cell.angle_alpha   90.00
_cell.angle_beta   90.00
_cell.angle_gamma   90.00
#
_symmetry.space_group_name_H-M   'P 1'
#
loop_
_entity.id
_entity.type
_entity.pdbx_description
1 polymer ?
#
loop_
_entity_poly.entity_id
_entity_poly.type
_entity_poly.pdbx_seq_one_letter_code
_entity_poly.pdbx_strand_id
1 'polypeptide(L)'
;LDLLDARRRGEPAVVLDAAQYAIYGRYGFGPATQMAWFEIDVHRAGLHRQQSGDRPDIELVGADEYFKSAPEAYERFRADQHGALRRDTRWWREATGRNVGPGSTWTEPFYAVHLDEAGDVDGIMCFSAQERWGAMLPQSPLQVRDLVALGPSAERALLRYAVSMDWVSTVHLPFRAP
;
A
#
# COMPACT_ATOMS: atom_id res chain seq x y z
N LEU A 1 20.01 15.24 -8.81
CA LEU A 1 20.49 14.51 -7.61
C LEU A 1 21.99 14.75 -7.50
N ASP A 2 22.38 15.80 -6.78
CA ASP A 2 23.78 16.16 -6.57
C ASP A 2 24.17 15.80 -5.12
N LEU A 3 25.08 14.83 -4.97
CA LEU A 3 25.57 14.39 -3.66
C LEU A 3 26.40 15.49 -2.96
N LEU A 4 27.04 16.39 -3.72
CA LEU A 4 27.78 17.52 -3.15
C LEU A 4 26.83 18.53 -2.52
N ASP A 5 25.70 18.78 -3.17
CA ASP A 5 24.68 19.69 -2.67
C ASP A 5 23.97 19.12 -1.44
N ALA A 6 23.67 17.81 -1.44
CA ALA A 6 23.18 17.10 -0.25
C ALA A 6 24.17 17.21 0.93
N ARG A 7 25.46 17.02 0.66
CA ARG A 7 26.53 17.21 1.67
C ARG A 7 26.56 18.65 2.20
N ARG A 8 26.39 19.67 1.35
CA ARG A 8 26.33 21.07 1.79
C ARG A 8 25.13 21.36 2.69
N ARG A 9 23.99 20.68 2.46
CA ARG A 9 22.81 20.74 3.34
C ARG A 9 22.93 19.91 4.62
N GLY A 10 24.01 19.13 4.78
CA GLY A 10 24.20 18.24 5.92
C GLY A 10 23.33 16.99 5.88
N GLU A 11 22.83 16.62 4.70
CA GLU A 11 22.05 15.39 4.51
C GLU A 11 22.99 14.18 4.53
N PRO A 12 22.80 13.20 5.43
CA PRO A 12 23.74 12.09 5.61
C PRO A 12 23.67 11.06 4.47
N ALA A 13 22.56 11.03 3.72
CA ALA A 13 22.35 10.11 2.62
C ALA A 13 21.38 10.72 1.60
N VAL A 14 21.46 10.20 0.36
CA VAL A 14 20.51 10.49 -0.72
C VAL A 14 19.99 9.16 -1.23
N VAL A 15 18.67 9.04 -1.36
CA VAL A 15 17.99 7.83 -1.85
C VAL A 15 17.30 8.12 -3.18
N LEU A 16 17.15 7.08 -4.01
CA LEU A 16 16.41 7.15 -5.26
C LEU A 16 15.77 5.80 -5.59
N ASP A 17 14.68 5.84 -6.34
CA ASP A 17 14.14 4.67 -7.02
C ASP A 17 14.81 4.53 -8.38
N ALA A 18 15.62 3.47 -8.54
CA ALA A 18 16.43 3.29 -9.73
C ALA A 18 15.62 2.70 -10.89
N ALA A 19 15.37 3.48 -11.93
CA ALA A 19 14.81 2.94 -13.19
C ALA A 19 15.75 1.93 -13.87
N GLN A 20 17.08 2.13 -13.76
CA GLN A 20 18.11 1.21 -14.24
C GLN A 20 19.31 1.27 -13.29
N TYR A 21 19.49 0.24 -12.47
CA TYR A 21 20.49 0.22 -11.40
C TYR A 21 21.91 0.57 -11.88
N ALA A 22 22.36 -0.02 -12.99
CA ALA A 22 23.73 0.17 -13.51
C ALA A 22 24.07 1.64 -13.84
N ILE A 23 23.07 2.48 -14.09
CA ILE A 23 23.28 3.91 -14.38
C ILE A 23 23.77 4.67 -13.15
N TYR A 24 23.29 4.31 -11.96
CA TYR A 24 23.44 5.13 -10.75
C TYR A 24 24.67 4.79 -9.92
N GLY A 25 25.24 3.58 -10.10
CA GLY A 25 26.49 3.16 -9.45
C GLY A 25 27.67 4.12 -9.67
N ARG A 26 27.84 4.62 -10.90
CA ARG A 26 28.90 5.60 -11.23
C ARG A 26 28.76 6.95 -10.51
N TYR A 27 27.59 7.26 -9.96
CA TYR A 27 27.35 8.47 -9.17
C TYR A 27 27.42 8.21 -7.66
N GLY A 28 27.82 7.01 -7.23
CA GLY A 28 27.96 6.66 -5.81
C GLY A 28 26.71 6.04 -5.17
N PHE A 29 25.66 5.72 -5.94
CA PHE A 29 24.48 5.04 -5.41
C PHE A 29 24.64 3.52 -5.43
N GLY A 30 24.39 2.87 -4.29
CA GLY A 30 24.31 1.41 -4.17
C GLY A 30 22.87 0.94 -3.97
N PRO A 31 22.55 -0.33 -4.29
CA PRO A 31 21.24 -0.88 -3.98
C PRO A 31 21.14 -1.10 -2.47
N ALA A 32 20.13 -0.51 -1.82
CA ALA A 32 19.94 -0.60 -0.37
C ALA A 32 18.72 -1.42 0.03
N THR A 33 17.73 -1.54 -0.85
CA THR A 33 16.49 -2.28 -0.64
C THR A 33 16.12 -3.07 -1.89
N GLN A 34 15.27 -4.08 -1.72
CA GLN A 34 14.68 -4.85 -2.81
C GLN A 34 13.17 -4.85 -2.64
N MET A 35 12.47 -4.98 -3.76
CA MET A 35 11.02 -5.09 -3.77
C MET A 35 10.58 -6.19 -4.74
N ALA A 36 9.51 -6.88 -4.38
CA ALA A 36 8.83 -7.87 -5.18
C ALA A 36 7.42 -7.38 -5.53
N TRP A 37 6.93 -7.85 -6.67
CA TRP A 37 5.58 -7.62 -7.15
C TRP A 37 4.90 -8.98 -7.16
N PHE A 38 3.88 -9.13 -6.33
CA PHE A 38 3.11 -10.35 -6.25
C PHE A 38 1.81 -10.21 -7.02
N GLU A 39 1.44 -11.28 -7.71
CA GLU A 39 0.13 -11.44 -8.32
C GLU A 39 -0.49 -12.72 -7.73
N ILE A 40 -1.64 -12.57 -7.11
CA ILE A 40 -2.35 -13.67 -6.45
C ILE A 40 -3.56 -14.02 -7.31
N ASP A 41 -3.54 -15.20 -7.91
CA ASP A 41 -4.73 -15.83 -8.47
C ASP A 41 -5.62 -16.31 -7.32
N VAL A 42 -6.73 -15.62 -7.10
CA VAL A 42 -7.64 -15.87 -5.97
C VAL A 42 -8.26 -17.26 -6.06
N HIS A 43 -8.52 -17.77 -7.26
CA HIS A 43 -9.10 -19.10 -7.46
C HIS A 43 -8.10 -20.22 -7.16
N ARG A 44 -6.80 -19.94 -7.28
CA ARG A 44 -5.71 -20.89 -6.97
C ARG A 44 -5.13 -20.72 -5.57
N ALA A 45 -5.42 -19.61 -4.89
CA ALA A 45 -4.86 -19.31 -3.56
C ALA A 45 -5.28 -20.32 -2.48
N GLY A 46 -6.34 -21.12 -2.70
CA GLY A 46 -6.81 -22.15 -1.76
C GLY A 46 -7.33 -21.58 -0.43
N LEU A 47 -7.47 -20.26 -0.33
CA LEU A 47 -8.04 -19.58 0.83
C LEU A 47 -9.55 -19.71 0.74
N HIS A 48 -10.15 -20.38 1.73
CA HIS A 48 -11.61 -20.41 1.85
C HIS A 48 -12.14 -18.97 1.87
N ARG A 49 -13.05 -18.65 0.94
CA ARG A 49 -13.85 -17.42 1.01
C ARG A 49 -14.52 -17.45 2.37
N GLN A 50 -14.20 -16.48 3.21
CA GLN A 50 -14.74 -16.39 4.57
C GLN A 50 -16.26 -16.45 4.49
N GLN A 51 -16.90 -17.24 5.36
CA GLN A 51 -18.35 -17.17 5.50
C GLN A 51 -18.69 -15.77 6.03
N SER A 52 -19.74 -15.14 5.48
CA SER A 52 -20.21 -13.84 5.94
C SER A 52 -20.42 -13.86 7.46
N GLY A 53 -19.56 -13.16 8.22
CA GLY A 53 -19.62 -13.10 9.69
C GLY A 53 -18.26 -12.97 10.39
N ASP A 54 -17.18 -13.49 9.80
CA ASP A 54 -15.83 -13.54 10.42
C ASP A 54 -15.00 -12.24 10.29
N ARG A 55 -15.64 -11.06 10.14
CA ARG A 55 -14.90 -9.80 9.92
C ARG A 55 -15.19 -8.71 10.95
N PRO A 56 -14.98 -8.94 12.26
CA PRO A 56 -15.05 -7.85 13.23
C PRO A 56 -13.92 -6.82 13.04
N ASP A 57 -12.77 -7.22 12.49
CA ASP A 57 -11.54 -6.44 12.66
C ASP A 57 -11.12 -5.63 11.41
N ILE A 58 -11.85 -5.71 10.28
CA ILE A 58 -11.58 -4.91 9.07
C ILE A 58 -12.76 -3.98 8.77
N GLU A 59 -12.50 -2.69 8.72
CA GLU A 59 -13.49 -1.67 8.37
C GLU A 59 -13.17 -1.00 7.04
N LEU A 60 -14.18 -0.90 6.17
CA LEU A 60 -14.13 -0.01 5.01
C LEU A 60 -14.46 1.41 5.47
N VAL A 61 -13.54 2.33 5.23
CA VAL A 61 -13.64 3.72 5.69
C VAL A 61 -13.65 4.69 4.51
N GLY A 62 -14.21 5.88 4.74
CA GLY A 62 -14.14 6.96 3.77
C GLY A 62 -12.77 7.63 3.72
N ALA A 63 -12.48 8.38 2.65
CA ALA A 63 -11.24 9.14 2.52
C ALA A 63 -10.98 10.10 3.69
N ASP A 64 -12.05 10.67 4.27
CA ASP A 64 -11.94 11.59 5.40
C ASP A 64 -11.44 10.92 6.68
N GLU A 65 -11.91 9.71 6.94
CA GLU A 65 -11.54 8.90 8.09
C GLU A 65 -10.14 8.30 7.90
N TYR A 66 -9.87 7.75 6.71
CA TYR A 66 -8.53 7.27 6.37
C TYR A 66 -7.47 8.37 6.50
N PHE A 67 -7.77 9.59 6.05
CA PHE A 67 -6.86 10.74 6.21
C PHE A 67 -6.56 11.08 7.68
N LYS A 68 -7.48 10.78 8.60
CA LYS A 68 -7.30 11.04 10.03
C LYS A 68 -6.49 9.95 10.71
N SER A 69 -6.79 8.67 10.44
CA SER A 69 -6.22 7.54 11.18
C SER A 69 -4.93 6.98 10.55
N ALA A 70 -4.84 6.92 9.23
CA ALA A 70 -3.71 6.30 8.54
C ALA A 70 -2.33 6.95 8.79
N PRO A 71 -2.21 8.28 8.96
CA PRO A 71 -0.92 8.90 9.28
C PRO A 71 -0.30 8.37 10.57
N GLU A 72 -1.11 8.15 11.61
CA GLU A 72 -0.61 7.68 12.89
C GLU A 72 -0.15 6.22 12.82
N ALA A 73 -0.96 5.34 12.21
CA ALA A 73 -0.60 3.94 11.97
C ALA A 73 0.70 3.83 11.14
N TYR A 74 0.87 4.67 10.12
CA TYR A 74 2.09 4.71 9.32
C TYR A 74 3.31 5.20 10.11
N GLU A 75 3.16 6.20 10.97
CA GLU A 75 4.27 6.69 11.80
C GLU A 75 4.73 5.63 12.82
N ARG A 76 3.80 4.86 13.39
CA ARG A 76 4.14 3.69 14.22
C ARG A 76 4.90 2.64 13.40
N PHE A 77 4.43 2.30 12.20
CA PHE A 77 5.12 1.37 11.30
C PHE A 77 6.53 1.85 10.94
N ARG A 78 6.66 3.13 10.60
CA ARG A 78 7.92 3.75 10.18
C ARG A 78 8.97 3.75 11.29
N ALA A 79 8.55 3.77 12.56
CA ALA A 79 9.48 3.72 13.68
C ALA A 79 10.30 2.42 13.71
N ASP A 80 9.71 1.30 13.29
CA ASP A 80 10.35 -0.02 13.29
C ASP A 80 10.76 -0.50 11.89
N GLN A 81 10.19 0.07 10.83
CA GLN A 81 10.50 -0.30 9.46
C GLN A 81 11.70 0.48 8.90
N HIS A 82 12.87 -0.16 8.89
CA HIS A 82 14.06 0.34 8.21
C HIS A 82 13.77 0.62 6.72
N GLY A 83 14.17 1.80 6.25
CA GLY A 83 13.96 2.24 4.87
C GLY A 83 12.62 2.96 4.62
N ALA A 84 11.69 2.98 5.59
CA ALA A 84 10.45 3.72 5.46
C ALA A 84 10.70 5.25 5.54
N LEU A 85 10.26 5.98 4.50
CA LEU A 85 10.37 7.44 4.45
C LEU A 85 9.18 8.11 5.14
N ARG A 86 9.40 9.32 5.68
CA ARG A 86 8.30 10.13 6.25
C ARG A 86 7.26 10.43 5.17
N ARG A 87 5.97 10.24 5.49
CA ARG A 87 4.84 10.69 4.67
C ARG A 87 4.23 11.92 5.31
N ASP A 88 4.48 13.09 4.72
CA ASP A 88 3.95 14.34 5.23
C ASP A 88 2.45 14.52 4.92
N THR A 89 1.85 15.59 5.44
CA THR A 89 0.43 15.89 5.21
C THR A 89 0.10 16.05 3.73
N ARG A 90 1.04 16.52 2.90
CA ARG A 90 0.82 16.67 1.47
C ARG A 90 0.66 15.30 0.80
N TRP A 91 1.52 14.34 1.14
CA TRP A 91 1.41 12.97 0.65
C TRP A 91 0.03 12.39 0.96
N TRP A 92 -0.44 12.53 2.21
CA TRP A 92 -1.76 12.02 2.61
C TRP A 92 -2.90 12.72 1.89
N ARG A 93 -2.81 14.04 1.65
CA ARG A 93 -3.83 14.77 0.88
C ARG A 93 -3.89 14.31 -0.56
N GLU A 94 -2.75 14.01 -1.18
CA GLU A 94 -2.69 13.47 -2.54
C GLU A 94 -3.26 12.05 -2.59
N ALA A 95 -2.89 11.20 -1.62
CA ALA A 95 -3.38 9.83 -1.49
C ALA A 95 -4.91 9.75 -1.30
N THR A 96 -5.51 10.73 -0.61
CA THR A 96 -6.95 10.77 -0.30
C THR A 96 -7.73 11.75 -1.18
N GLY A 97 -7.19 12.17 -2.32
CA GLY A 97 -7.92 13.04 -3.26
C GLY A 97 -8.15 14.49 -2.81
N ARG A 98 -7.63 14.90 -1.65
CA ARG A 98 -7.76 16.26 -1.10
C ARG A 98 -6.83 17.28 -1.77
N ASN A 99 -5.83 16.82 -2.52
CA ASN A 99 -4.91 17.66 -3.28
C ASN A 99 -4.72 17.10 -4.69
N VAL A 100 -5.79 17.17 -5.49
CA VAL A 100 -5.80 16.71 -6.89
C VAL A 100 -5.67 17.93 -7.80
N GLY A 101 -4.60 17.95 -8.61
CA GLY A 101 -4.34 19.06 -9.54
C GLY A 101 -5.29 19.07 -10.74
N PRO A 102 -5.42 20.21 -11.45
CA PRO A 102 -6.17 20.30 -12.69
C PRO A 102 -5.67 19.30 -13.73
N GLY A 103 -6.60 18.64 -14.43
CA GLY A 103 -6.28 17.64 -15.46
C GLY A 103 -5.85 16.27 -14.93
N SER A 104 -5.99 16.03 -13.61
CA SER A 104 -5.70 14.73 -13.03
C SER A 104 -6.69 13.65 -13.49
N THR A 105 -6.18 12.44 -13.70
CA THR A 105 -6.96 11.21 -13.91
C THR A 105 -7.27 10.49 -12.60
N TRP A 106 -7.13 11.17 -11.47
CA TRP A 106 -7.33 10.57 -10.15
C TRP A 106 -8.75 10.02 -10.03
N THR A 107 -8.80 8.75 -9.65
CA THR A 107 -10.03 8.03 -9.30
C THR A 107 -9.90 7.57 -7.86
N GLU A 108 -10.93 7.88 -7.07
CA GLU A 108 -10.95 7.55 -5.64
C GLU A 108 -10.76 6.05 -5.43
N PRO A 109 -9.70 5.64 -4.70
CA PRO A 109 -9.56 4.26 -4.27
C PRO A 109 -10.48 3.96 -3.09
N PHE A 110 -10.61 2.68 -2.77
CA PHE A 110 -11.17 2.21 -1.52
C PHE A 110 -10.12 2.20 -0.42
N TYR A 111 -10.57 2.40 0.81
CA TYR A 111 -9.73 2.40 2.00
C TYR A 111 -10.28 1.38 2.98
N ALA A 112 -9.40 0.53 3.50
CA ALA A 112 -9.69 -0.39 4.57
C ALA A 112 -8.70 -0.20 5.71
N VAL A 113 -9.15 -0.38 6.95
CA VAL A 113 -8.32 -0.37 8.15
C VAL A 113 -8.52 -1.68 8.90
N HIS A 114 -7.46 -2.15 9.55
CA HIS A 114 -7.53 -3.23 10.53
C HIS A 114 -7.50 -2.60 11.93
N LEU A 115 -8.38 -3.08 12.80
CA LEU A 115 -8.45 -2.72 14.20
C LEU A 115 -7.85 -3.85 15.04
N ASP A 116 -6.98 -3.51 15.97
CA ASP A 116 -6.51 -4.46 16.97
C ASP A 116 -7.58 -4.77 18.03
N GLU A 117 -7.26 -5.64 19.00
CA GLU A 117 -8.18 -6.02 20.07
C GLU A 117 -8.61 -4.83 20.96
N ALA A 118 -7.85 -3.74 20.97
CA ALA A 118 -8.18 -2.51 21.70
C ALA A 118 -9.04 -1.54 20.87
N GLY A 119 -9.23 -1.82 19.58
CA GLY A 119 -9.93 -0.94 18.64
C GLY A 119 -9.03 0.12 18.00
N ASP A 120 -7.71 0.03 18.16
CA ASP A 120 -6.75 0.94 17.55
C ASP A 120 -6.38 0.47 16.14
N VAL A 121 -6.18 1.40 15.21
CA VAL A 121 -5.74 1.07 13.86
C VAL A 121 -4.28 0.62 13.87
N ASP A 122 -4.05 -0.65 13.55
CA ASP A 122 -2.71 -1.26 13.41
C ASP A 122 -2.43 -1.76 11.98
N GLY A 123 -3.39 -1.58 11.06
CA GLY A 123 -3.23 -1.88 9.65
C GLY A 123 -4.04 -0.96 8.75
N ILE A 124 -3.47 -0.58 7.61
CA ILE A 124 -4.11 0.27 6.60
C ILE A 124 -3.92 -0.34 5.21
N MET A 125 -4.95 -0.25 4.36
CA MET A 125 -4.87 -0.64 2.96
C MET A 125 -5.63 0.35 2.08
N CYS A 126 -4.99 0.77 1.00
CA CYS A 126 -5.57 1.55 -0.08
C CYS A 126 -5.53 0.70 -1.36
N PHE A 127 -6.67 0.53 -2.02
CA PHE A 127 -6.78 -0.32 -3.20
C PHE A 127 -7.82 0.19 -4.19
N SER A 128 -7.73 -0.25 -5.44
CA SER A 128 -8.76 -0.02 -6.45
C SER A 128 -9.17 -1.32 -7.09
N ALA A 129 -10.46 -1.50 -7.33
CA ALA A 129 -11.00 -2.62 -8.09
C ALA A 129 -11.56 -2.12 -9.41
N GLN A 130 -11.38 -2.91 -10.47
CA GLN A 130 -11.98 -2.62 -11.77
C GLN A 130 -13.02 -3.70 -12.07
N GLU A 131 -14.23 -3.30 -12.41
CA GLU A 131 -15.21 -4.23 -12.92
C GLU A 131 -14.78 -4.70 -14.31
N ARG A 132 -14.46 -5.99 -14.42
CA ARG A 132 -14.08 -6.61 -15.68
C ARG A 132 -14.83 -7.93 -15.84
N TRP A 133 -15.39 -8.13 -17.03
CA TRP A 133 -16.12 -9.33 -17.37
C TRP A 133 -15.47 -10.04 -18.56
N GLY A 134 -15.51 -11.36 -18.54
CA GLY A 134 -15.08 -12.21 -19.65
C GLY A 134 -15.86 -13.52 -19.66
N ALA A 135 -16.39 -13.91 -20.82
CA ALA A 135 -17.19 -15.14 -20.97
C ALA A 135 -18.33 -15.27 -19.93
N MET A 136 -19.04 -14.17 -19.65
CA MET A 136 -20.11 -14.09 -18.63
C MET A 136 -19.66 -14.39 -17.18
N LEU A 137 -18.36 -14.36 -16.91
CA LEU A 137 -17.78 -14.49 -15.58
C LEU A 137 -17.08 -13.19 -15.17
N PRO A 138 -17.16 -12.81 -13.89
CA PRO A 138 -16.37 -11.71 -13.36
C PRO A 138 -14.88 -12.09 -13.36
N GLN A 139 -14.06 -11.16 -13.85
CA GLN A 139 -12.60 -11.25 -13.93
C GLN A 139 -11.98 -9.95 -13.41
N SER A 140 -12.55 -9.42 -12.33
CA SER A 140 -12.19 -8.10 -11.79
C SER A 140 -10.82 -8.18 -11.10
N PRO A 141 -9.83 -7.38 -11.53
CA PRO A 141 -8.57 -7.26 -10.81
C PRO A 141 -8.72 -6.27 -9.64
N LEU A 142 -8.08 -6.59 -8.52
CA LEU A 142 -7.86 -5.69 -7.40
C LEU A 142 -6.40 -5.25 -7.39
N GLN A 143 -6.18 -3.95 -7.47
CA GLN A 143 -4.87 -3.33 -7.39
C GLN A 143 -4.67 -2.75 -6.00
N VAL A 144 -3.82 -3.38 -5.19
CA VAL A 144 -3.35 -2.77 -3.95
C VAL A 144 -2.40 -1.63 -4.32
N ARG A 145 -2.68 -0.44 -3.79
CA ARG A 145 -1.88 0.78 -3.99
C ARG A 145 -0.94 1.00 -2.81
N ASP A 146 -1.41 0.71 -1.61
CA ASP A 146 -0.65 0.80 -0.36
C ASP A 146 -1.21 -0.22 0.62
N LEU A 147 -0.34 -0.91 1.37
CA LEU A 147 -0.75 -1.76 2.50
C LEU A 147 0.38 -1.69 3.51
N VAL A 148 0.05 -1.26 4.71
CA VAL A 148 0.97 -1.13 5.83
C VAL A 148 0.31 -1.79 7.04
N ALA A 149 1.08 -2.56 7.79
CA ALA A 149 0.62 -3.26 8.98
C ALA A 149 1.73 -3.24 10.04
N LEU A 150 1.36 -3.06 11.31
CA LEU A 150 2.30 -3.07 12.43
C LEU A 150 2.75 -4.47 12.81
N GLY A 151 2.01 -5.50 12.41
CA GLY A 151 2.39 -6.88 12.65
C GLY A 151 1.77 -7.88 11.69
N PRO A 152 2.24 -9.15 11.73
CA PRO A 152 1.82 -10.19 10.79
C PRO A 152 0.31 -10.51 10.84
N SER A 153 -0.36 -10.26 11.97
CA SER A 153 -1.79 -10.53 12.09
C SER A 153 -2.61 -9.56 11.23
N ALA A 154 -2.37 -8.25 11.38
CA ALA A 154 -3.01 -7.21 10.58
C ALA A 154 -2.69 -7.34 9.09
N GLU A 155 -1.43 -7.65 8.74
CA GLU A 155 -1.06 -7.90 7.34
C GLU A 155 -1.85 -9.07 6.74
N ARG A 156 -1.90 -10.19 7.46
CA ARG A 156 -2.66 -11.37 7.05
C ARG A 156 -4.16 -11.08 6.93
N ALA A 157 -4.72 -10.29 7.83
CA ALA A 157 -6.14 -9.91 7.81
C ALA A 157 -6.46 -9.04 6.58
N LEU A 158 -5.63 -8.04 6.28
CA LEU A 158 -5.79 -7.17 5.10
C LEU A 158 -5.63 -7.95 3.78
N LEU A 159 -4.63 -8.83 3.70
CA LEU A 159 -4.44 -9.69 2.52
C LEU A 159 -5.61 -10.67 2.34
N ARG A 160 -6.08 -11.29 3.43
CA ARG A 160 -7.27 -12.15 3.41
C ARG A 160 -8.52 -11.37 2.99
N TYR A 161 -8.65 -10.12 3.43
CA TYR A 161 -9.74 -9.25 3.02
C TYR A 161 -9.71 -9.01 1.51
N ALA A 162 -8.55 -8.66 0.93
CA ALA A 162 -8.40 -8.43 -0.50
C ALA A 162 -8.75 -9.67 -1.36
N VAL A 163 -8.26 -10.85 -0.99
CA VAL A 163 -8.49 -12.09 -1.76
C VAL A 163 -9.87 -12.73 -1.52
N SER A 164 -10.64 -12.25 -0.53
CA SER A 164 -11.98 -12.78 -0.24
C SER A 164 -13.11 -11.92 -0.83
N MET A 165 -12.80 -10.82 -1.51
CA MET A 165 -13.79 -9.98 -2.16
C MET A 165 -14.51 -10.70 -3.29
N ASP A 166 -15.81 -10.45 -3.40
CA ASP A 166 -16.62 -10.96 -4.49
C ASP A 166 -16.22 -10.38 -5.84
N TRP A 167 -16.27 -11.24 -6.85
CA TRP A 167 -15.88 -10.97 -8.24
C TRP A 167 -14.38 -10.70 -8.48
N VAL A 168 -13.58 -10.54 -7.43
CA VAL A 168 -12.12 -10.43 -7.54
C VAL A 168 -11.54 -11.78 -7.94
N SER A 169 -10.78 -11.78 -9.04
CA SER A 169 -10.11 -12.96 -9.60
C SER A 169 -8.59 -12.90 -9.39
N THR A 170 -8.03 -11.70 -9.41
CA THR A 170 -6.60 -11.45 -9.25
C THR A 170 -6.38 -10.29 -8.29
N VAL A 171 -5.45 -10.46 -7.34
CA VAL A 171 -4.94 -9.37 -6.49
C VAL A 171 -3.51 -9.05 -6.89
N HIS A 172 -3.29 -7.82 -7.36
CA HIS A 172 -1.94 -7.29 -7.60
C HIS A 172 -1.44 -6.59 -6.34
N LEU A 173 -0.31 -7.05 -5.83
CA LEU A 173 0.32 -6.60 -4.61
C LEU A 173 1.76 -6.12 -4.93
N PRO A 174 1.91 -4.88 -5.42
CA PRO A 174 3.21 -4.32 -5.76
C PRO A 174 3.95 -3.88 -4.48
N PHE A 175 5.25 -3.58 -4.66
CA PHE A 175 6.09 -2.91 -3.66
C PHE A 175 6.18 -3.62 -2.29
N ARG A 176 6.29 -4.95 -2.29
CA ARG A 176 6.50 -5.76 -1.08
C ARG A 176 7.98 -6.09 -0.87
N ALA A 177 8.38 -6.34 0.37
CA ALA A 177 9.64 -7.03 0.60
C ALA A 177 9.56 -8.47 0.02
N PRO A 178 10.63 -8.99 -0.60
CA PRO A 178 10.68 -10.35 -1.13
C PRO A 178 10.69 -11.43 -0.05
#